data_AF-A0A2J0N7X3-F1
#
_entry.id   AF-A0A2J0N7X3-F1
#
_cell.length_a   1.000
_cell.length_b   1.000
_cell.length_c   1.000
_cell.angle_alpha   90.00
_cell.angle_beta   90.00
_cell.angle_gamma   90.00
#
_symmetry.space_group_name_H-M   'P 1'
#
loop_
_entity.id
_entity.type
_entity.pdbx_description
1 polymer ?
#
loop_
_entity_poly.entity_id
_entity_poly.type
_entity_poly.pdbx_seq_one_letter_code
_entity_poly.pdbx_strand_id
1 'polypeptide(L)' 'SCVYMVISMDLMRKIDLSKIGAKGYAFVPELKYLLYKAGATFFEVPIIFIERIEGKSKISIKIILEGVINPWKIVFRK' A
#
# COMPACT_ATOMS: atom_id res chain seq x y z
N SER A 1 -6.80 2.32 2.75
CA SER A 1 -5.81 3.27 3.32
C SER A 1 -4.77 2.49 4.12
N CYS A 2 -3.49 2.54 3.73
CA CYS A 2 -2.41 1.89 4.48
C CYS A 2 -2.18 2.61 5.81
N VAL A 3 -2.69 2.04 6.90
CA VAL A 3 -2.52 2.60 8.26
C VAL A 3 -1.18 2.17 8.86
N TYR A 4 -0.59 1.08 8.38
CA TYR A 4 0.68 0.56 8.88
C TYR A 4 1.78 0.63 7.82
N MET A 5 2.98 0.98 8.26
CA MET A 5 4.20 1.03 7.44
C MET A 5 5.30 0.27 8.20
N VAL A 6 5.94 -0.67 7.51
CA VAL A 6 7.10 -1.40 8.05
C VAL A 6 8.34 -0.90 7.33
N ILE A 7 9.36 -0.51 8.09
CA ILE A 7 10.62 0.02 7.59
C ILE A 7 11.75 -0.87 8.11
N SER A 8 12.71 -1.20 7.26
CA SER A 8 13.89 -1.97 7.66
C SER A 8 14.84 -1.11 8.50
N MET A 9 15.46 -1.71 9.51
CA MET A 9 16.33 -0.97 10.44
C MET A 9 17.56 -0.38 9.75
N ASP A 10 18.13 -1.06 8.76
CA ASP A 10 19.24 -0.55 7.95
C ASP A 10 18.88 0.76 7.25
N LEU A 11 17.67 0.83 6.72
CA LEU A 11 17.17 1.97 5.98
C LEU A 11 16.79 3.11 6.94
N MET A 12 16.24 2.78 8.11
CA MET A 12 16.01 3.74 9.20
C MET A 12 17.31 4.44 9.64
N ARG A 13 18.44 3.72 9.69
CA ARG A 13 19.76 4.28 10.05
C ARG A 13 20.34 5.23 9.00
N LYS A 14 19.91 5.09 7.74
CA LYS A 14 20.33 5.96 6.63
C LYS A 14 19.54 7.28 6.56
N ILE A 15 18.44 7.36 7.30
CA ILE A 15 17.55 8.53 7.31
C ILE A 15 17.92 9.43 8.48
N ASP A 16 18.02 10.73 8.19
CA ASP A 16 18.17 11.76 9.21
C ASP A 16 16.78 12.21 9.70
N LEU A 17 16.34 11.65 10.83
CA LEU A 17 15.06 11.96 11.46
C LEU A 17 14.98 13.40 11.99
N SER A 18 16.11 14.07 12.20
CA SER A 18 16.15 15.46 12.67
C SER A 18 15.69 16.46 11.61
N LYS A 19 15.60 16.04 10.34
CA LYS A 19 15.05 16.84 9.24
C LYS A 19 13.53 16.83 9.18
N ILE A 20 12.86 15.97 9.95
CA ILE A 20 11.41 15.87 9.94
C ILE A 20 10.83 17.04 10.74
N GLY A 21 10.28 18.02 10.04
CA GLY A 21 9.62 19.18 10.65
C GLY A 21 8.11 18.98 10.85
N ALA A 22 7.52 17.99 10.19
CA ALA A 22 6.09 17.76 10.24
C ALA A 22 5.61 17.24 11.61
N LYS A 23 4.56 17.88 12.10
CA LYS A 23 3.78 17.42 13.26
C LYS A 23 2.45 16.84 12.76
N GLY A 24 2.00 15.74 13.36
CA GLY A 24 0.72 15.11 13.04
C GLY A 24 0.71 14.38 11.69
N TYR A 25 -0.37 14.55 10.91
CA TYR A 25 -0.65 13.77 9.69
C TYR A 25 0.41 13.92 8.58
N ALA A 26 1.16 15.02 8.59
CA ALA A 26 2.22 15.29 7.61
C ALA A 26 3.51 14.47 7.85
N PHE A 27 3.63 13.76 8.98
CA PHE A 27 4.80 12.94 9.31
C PHE A 27 5.00 11.78 8.32
N VAL A 28 3.94 11.05 7.97
CA VAL A 28 4.04 9.87 7.10
C VAL A 28 4.43 10.23 5.66
N PRO A 29 3.87 11.29 5.03
CA PRO A 29 4.33 11.77 3.72
C PRO A 29 5.78 12.24 3.73
N GLU A 30 6.21 12.97 4.76
CA GLU A 30 7.60 13.47 4.87
C GLU A 30 8.59 12.32 5.09
N LEU A 31 8.23 11.35 5.94
CA LEU A 31 9.01 10.14 6.13
C LEU A 31 9.13 9.33 4.83
N LYS A 32 8.04 9.19 4.05
CA LYS A 32 8.07 8.57 2.72
C LYS A 32 9.03 9.30 1.78
N TYR A 33 9.04 10.62 1.79
CA TYR A 33 9.95 11.40 0.95
C TYR A 33 11.42 11.16 1.32
N LEU A 34 11.74 11.12 2.61
CA LEU A 34 13.10 10.81 3.07
C LEU A 34 13.53 9.38 2.73
N LEU A 35 12.63 8.41 2.92
CA LEU A 35 12.83 7.02 2.52
C LEU A 35 13.13 6.90 1.02
N TYR A 36 12.35 7.60 0.19
CA TYR A 36 12.55 7.63 -1.26
C TYR A 36 13.91 8.22 -1.63
N LYS A 37 14.29 9.34 -1.00
CA LYS A 37 15.60 9.96 -1.21
C LYS A 37 16.77 9.08 -0.76
N ALA A 38 16.55 8.23 0.24
CA ALA A 38 17.53 7.24 0.72
C ALA A 38 17.60 5.97 -0.15
N GLY A 39 16.83 5.89 -1.25
CA GLY A 39 16.82 4.75 -2.17
C GLY A 39 15.92 3.59 -1.72
N ALA A 40 14.92 3.84 -0.89
CA ALA A 40 13.96 2.81 -0.48
C ALA A 40 13.10 2.32 -1.66
N THR A 41 12.89 1.02 -1.71
CA THR A 41 11.86 0.41 -2.53
C THR A 41 10.55 0.35 -1.74
N PHE A 42 9.47 0.87 -2.31
CA PHE A 42 8.15 0.82 -1.70
C PHE A 42 7.35 -0.33 -2.31
N PHE A 43 6.79 -1.18 -1.46
CA PHE A 43 5.84 -2.21 -1.87
C PHE A 43 4.55 -2.01 -1.07
N GLU A 44 3.43 -1.81 -1.77
CA GLU A 44 2.12 -1.71 -1.15
C GLU A 44 1.50 -3.11 -1.09
N VAL A 45 1.39 -3.65 0.12
CA VAL A 45 0.62 -4.88 0.35
C VAL A 45 -0.85 -4.48 0.44
N PRO A 46 -1.74 -4.96 -0.45
CA PRO A 46 -3.16 -4.66 -0.35
C PRO A 46 -3.70 -5.25 0.95
N ILE A 47 -4.02 -4.38 1.91
CA ILE A 47 -4.70 -4.78 3.14
C ILE A 47 -6.16 -4.99 2.78
N ILE A 48 -6.54 -6.24 2.58
CA ILE A 48 -7.94 -6.61 2.52
C ILE A 48 -8.47 -6.46 3.94
N PHE A 49 -9.08 -5.31 4.24
CA PHE A 49 -9.87 -5.12 5.45
C PHE A 49 -11.09 -6.03 5.34
N ILE A 50 -10.92 -7.30 5.71
CA ILE A 50 -12.03 -8.17 6.05
C ILE A 50 -12.55 -7.59 7.34
N GLU A 51 -13.56 -6.72 7.27
CA GLU A 51 -14.32 -6.34 8.45
C GLU A 51 -14.66 -7.65 9.17
N ARG A 52 -14.36 -7.71 10.47
CA ARG A 52 -14.80 -8.80 11.33
C ARG A 52 -16.33 -8.71 11.42
N ILE A 53 -16.99 -9.16 10.38
CA ILE A 53 -18.39 -9.55 10.38
C ILE A 53 -18.30 -11.07 10.29
N GLU A 54 -18.80 -11.74 11.32
CA GLU A 54 -18.93 -13.18 11.41
C GLU A 54 -19.72 -13.74 10.22
N GLY A 55 -19.05 -13.94 9.08
CA GLY A 55 -19.72 -14.30 7.84
C GLY A 55 -18.70 -14.70 6.78
N LYS A 56 -18.63 -16.00 6.52
CA LYS A 56 -17.89 -16.67 5.43
C LYS A 56 -17.84 -15.81 4.15
N SER A 57 -16.79 -15.02 3.96
CA SER A 57 -16.66 -14.23 2.75
C SER A 57 -15.87 -15.01 1.70
N LYS A 58 -16.65 -15.76 0.92
CA LYS A 58 -16.30 -16.38 -0.36
C LYS A 58 -15.92 -15.31 -1.40
N ILE A 59 -14.83 -14.57 -1.19
CA ILE A 59 -14.12 -13.96 -2.32
C ILE A 59 -13.36 -15.11 -2.98
N SER A 60 -14.12 -15.89 -3.76
CA SER A 60 -13.58 -16.97 -4.55
C SER A 60 -12.73 -16.33 -5.63
N ILE A 61 -11.50 -16.81 -5.83
CA ILE A 61 -10.56 -16.45 -6.90
C ILE A 61 -11.24 -16.19 -8.27
N LYS A 62 -12.37 -16.85 -8.53
CA LYS A 62 -13.27 -16.63 -9.67
C LYS A 62 -13.74 -15.17 -9.86
N ILE A 63 -14.10 -14.44 -8.80
CA ILE A 63 -14.58 -13.04 -8.88
C ILE A 63 -13.44 -12.10 -9.26
N ILE A 64 -12.24 -12.34 -8.74
CA ILE A 64 -11.03 -11.58 -9.11
C ILE A 64 -10.71 -11.83 -10.58
N LEU A 65 -10.78 -13.09 -11.03
CA LEU A 65 -10.54 -13.46 -12.42
C LEU A 65 -11.57 -12.80 -13.36
N GLU A 66 -12.85 -12.76 -12.98
CA GLU A 66 -13.90 -12.09 -13.75
C GLU A 66 -13.69 -10.57 -13.83
N GLY A 67 -13.26 -9.92 -12.74
CA GLY A 67 -12.95 -8.49 -12.72
C GLY A 67 -11.78 -8.10 -13.62
N VAL A 68 -10.80 -9.00 -13.82
CA VAL A 68 -9.65 -8.79 -14.72
C VAL A 68 -10.00 -9.08 -16.19
N ILE A 69 -10.85 -10.08 -16.46
CA ILE A 69 -11.20 -10.50 -17.82
C ILE A 69 -12.27 -9.59 -18.45
N ASN A 70 -13.22 -9.08 -17.68
CA ASN A 70 -14.30 -8.22 -18.20
C ASN A 70 -13.81 -6.95 -18.94
N PRO A 71 -12.83 -6.18 -18.46
CA PRO A 71 -12.36 -5.00 -19.20
C PRO A 71 -11.71 -5.36 -20.53
N TRP A 72 -11.08 -6.54 -20.66
CA TRP A 72 -10.52 -7.01 -21.94
C TRP A 72 -11.59 -7.26 -23.00
N LYS A 73 -12.80 -7.71 -22.61
CA LYS A 73 -13.93 -7.87 -23.54
C LYS A 73 -14.50 -6.54 -24.05
N ILE A 74 -14.40 -5.47 -23.26
CA ILE A 74 -14.82 -4.13 -23.68
C ILE A 74 -13.79 -3.56 -24.67
N VAL A 75 -12.50 -3.80 -24.46
CA VAL A 75 -11.42 -3.34 -25.35
C VAL A 75 -11.40 -4.09 -26.69
N PHE A 76 -11.70 -5.39 -26.69
CA PHE A 76 -11.77 -6.21 -27.92
C PHE A 76 -13.08 -6.08 -28.70
N ARG A 77 -14.06 -5.33 -28.20
CA ARG A 77 -15.28 -4.99 -28.93
C ARG A 77 -15.05 -3.67 -29.68
N LYS A 78 -14.17 -3.73 -30.67
CA LYS A 78 -14.05 -2.72 -31.72
C LYS A 78 -14.46 -3.37 -33.04
#